data_AF-A0A350YMJ3-F1
#
_entry.id   AF-A0A350YMJ3-F1
#
_cell.length_a   1.000
_cell.length_b   1.000
_cell.length_c   1.000
_cell.angle_alpha   90.00
_cell.angle_beta   90.00
_cell.angle_gamma   90.00
#
_symmetry.space_group_name_H-M   'P 1'
#
loop_
_entity.id
_entity.type
_entity.pdbx_description
1 polymer ?
#
loop_
_entity_poly.entity_id
_entity_poly.type
_entity_poly.pdbx_seq_one_letter_code
_entity_poly.pdbx_strand_id
1 'polypeptide(L)'
;MLLLFFILSVLVCLSMLIFRSKNITKILMVVYAVMHIGLSIYSFTRLDTTELGFFTYTGIGVLLLSVLSILAIPVVYHGFIY
;
A
#
# COMPACT_ATOMS: atom_id res chain seq x y z
N MET A 1 9.08 4.98 -9.11
CA MET A 1 8.17 3.84 -8.86
C MET A 1 6.93 4.29 -8.07
N LEU A 2 7.07 5.33 -7.25
CA LEU A 2 6.00 5.91 -6.43
C LEU A 2 4.73 6.29 -7.22
N LEU A 3 4.88 6.92 -8.39
CA LEU A 3 3.73 7.31 -9.22
C LEU A 3 2.90 6.11 -9.70
N LEU A 4 3.58 5.02 -10.08
CA LEU A 4 2.92 3.79 -10.51
C LEU A 4 2.14 3.17 -9.33
N PHE A 5 2.75 3.13 -8.14
CA PHE A 5 2.07 2.70 -6.92
C PHE A 5 0.79 3.51 -6.64
N PHE A 6 0.82 4.84 -6.78
CA PHE A 6 -0.37 5.67 -6.57
C PHE A 6 -1.45 5.41 -7.61
N ILE A 7 -1.10 5.30 -8.90
CA ILE A 7 -2.06 4.99 -9.96
C ILE A 7 -2.73 3.63 -9.69
N LEU A 8 -1.94 2.59 -9.38
CA LEU A 8 -2.49 1.28 -9.04
C LEU A 8 -3.38 1.32 -7.80
N SER A 9 -2.99 2.07 -6.77
CA SER A 9 -3.79 2.22 -5.54
C SER A 9 -5.16 2.82 -5.83
N VAL A 10 -5.21 3.86 -6.67
CA VAL A 10 -6.47 4.48 -7.09
C VAL A 10 -7.32 3.51 -7.91
N LEU A 11 -6.71 2.78 -8.86
CA LEU A 11 -7.42 1.78 -9.66
C LEU A 11 -8.00 0.64 -8.80
N VAL A 12 -7.23 0.16 -7.82
CA VAL A 12 -7.71 -0.85 -6.86
C VAL A 12 -8.90 -0.31 -6.07
N CYS A 13 -8.80 0.89 -5.53
CA CYS A 13 -9.90 1.53 -4.79
C CYS A 13 -11.17 1.69 -5.65
N LEU A 14 -11.03 2.20 -6.88
CA LEU A 14 -12.15 2.35 -7.81
C LEU A 14 -12.78 1.01 -8.17
N SER A 15 -11.96 -0.02 -8.41
CA SER A 15 -12.46 -1.36 -8.72
C SER A 15 -13.27 -1.95 -7.56
N MET A 16 -12.83 -1.77 -6.30
CA MET A 16 -13.60 -2.20 -5.13
C MET A 16 -14.99 -1.54 -5.08
N LEU A 17 -15.09 -0.25 -5.42
CA LEU A 17 -16.36 0.49 -5.43
C LEU A 17 -17.30 0.02 -6.53
N ILE A 18 -16.77 -0.30 -7.72
CA ILE A 18 -17.57 -0.69 -8.89
C ILE A 18 -18.09 -2.13 -8.76
N PHE A 19 -17.22 -3.09 -8.43
CA PHE A 19 -17.59 -4.51 -8.47
C PHE A 19 -18.53 -4.92 -7.33
N ARG A 20 -18.57 -4.17 -6.21
CA ARG A 20 -19.46 -4.32 -5.03
C ARG A 20 -19.63 -5.76 -4.50
N SER A 21 -18.74 -6.66 -4.91
CA SER A 21 -18.76 -8.08 -4.59
C SER A 21 -17.79 -8.35 -3.46
N LYS A 22 -18.28 -9.00 -2.40
CA LYS A 22 -17.48 -9.30 -1.20
C LYS A 22 -16.20 -10.07 -1.55
N ASN A 23 -16.29 -11.04 -2.47
CA ASN A 23 -15.12 -11.86 -2.84
C ASN A 23 -14.07 -11.04 -3.61
N ILE A 24 -14.51 -10.18 -4.53
CA ILE A 24 -13.62 -9.33 -5.32
C ILE A 24 -12.92 -8.31 -4.42
N THR A 25 -13.66 -7.68 -3.50
CA THR A 25 -13.10 -6.76 -2.52
C THR A 25 -12.06 -7.43 -1.62
N LYS A 26 -12.32 -8.67 -1.17
CA LYS A 26 -11.35 -9.45 -0.38
C LYS A 26 -10.03 -9.67 -1.14
N ILE A 27 -10.11 -10.15 -2.38
CA ILE A 27 -8.92 -10.39 -3.22
C ILE A 27 -8.16 -9.09 -3.45
N LEU A 28 -8.84 -8.02 -3.86
CA LEU A 28 -8.23 -6.72 -4.10
C LEU A 28 -7.56 -6.14 -2.85
N MET A 29 -8.13 -6.36 -1.66
CA MET A 29 -7.58 -5.86 -0.41
C MET A 29 -6.29 -6.59 -0.02
N VAL A 30 -6.24 -7.92 -0.24
CA VAL A 30 -4.99 -8.69 -0.08
C VAL A 30 -3.94 -8.22 -1.07
N VAL A 31 -4.29 -8.02 -2.34
CA VAL A 31 -3.37 -7.52 -3.38
C VAL A 31 -2.81 -6.14 -2.99
N TYR A 32 -3.67 -5.24 -2.50
CA TYR A 32 -3.24 -3.93 -2.01
C TYR A 32 -2.27 -4.04 -0.82
N ALA A 33 -2.56 -4.91 0.15
CA ALA A 33 -1.69 -5.12 1.30
C ALA A 33 -0.29 -5.62 0.88
N VAL A 34 -0.22 -6.56 -0.05
CA VAL A 34 1.07 -7.05 -0.61
C VAL A 34 1.81 -5.92 -1.33
N MET A 35 1.11 -5.12 -2.14
CA MET A 35 1.70 -3.98 -2.83
C MET A 35 2.24 -2.94 -1.84
N HIS A 36 1.53 -2.68 -0.74
CA HIS A 36 1.92 -1.75 0.32
C HIS A 36 3.18 -2.22 1.05
N ILE A 37 3.28 -3.50 1.39
CA ILE A 37 4.51 -4.11 1.95
C ILE A 37 5.67 -3.98 0.96
N GLY A 38 5.42 -4.25 -0.32
CA GLY A 38 6.42 -4.07 -1.38
C GLY A 38 6.93 -2.63 -1.47
N LEU A 39 6.08 -1.63 -1.30
CA LEU A 39 6.48 -0.22 -1.25
C LEU A 39 7.39 0.08 -0.04
N SER A 40 7.08 -0.47 1.14
CA SER A 40 7.94 -0.34 2.31
C SER A 40 9.34 -0.90 2.04
N ILE A 41 9.45 -2.12 1.49
CA ILE A 41 10.74 -2.74 1.14
C ILE A 41 11.48 -1.90 0.08
N TYR A 42 10.76 -1.43 -0.94
CA TYR A 42 11.32 -0.56 -1.99
C TYR A 42 11.94 0.71 -1.38
N SER A 43 11.24 1.35 -0.43
CA SER A 43 11.68 2.59 0.19
C SER A 43 12.96 2.45 1.02
N PHE A 44 13.19 1.29 1.67
CA PHE A 44 14.46 1.02 2.36
C PHE A 44 15.67 1.01 1.42
N THR A 45 15.51 0.52 0.19
CA THR A 45 16.60 0.47 -0.79
C THR A 45 16.89 1.81 -1.46
N ARG A 46 16.11 2.86 -1.17
CA ARG A 46 16.20 4.21 -1.77
C ARG A 46 16.27 5.32 -0.71
N LEU A 47 16.81 5.00 0.47
CA LEU A 47 16.91 5.96 1.58
C LEU A 47 17.57 7.27 1.13
N ASP A 48 17.03 8.39 1.62
CA ASP A 48 17.49 9.76 1.34
C ASP A 48 17.46 10.20 -0.14
N THR A 49 16.89 9.38 -1.03
CA THR A 49 16.63 9.79 -2.41
C THR A 49 15.29 10.51 -2.54
N THR A 50 15.21 11.43 -3.49
CA THR A 50 14.00 12.17 -3.84
C THR A 50 13.37 11.61 -5.11
N GLU A 51 12.13 11.14 -5.01
CA GLU A 51 11.28 10.80 -6.15
C GLU A 51 10.24 11.90 -6.40
N LEU A 52 9.86 12.09 -7.67
CA LEU A 52 8.86 13.07 -8.13
C LEU A 52 9.16 14.54 -7.78
N GLY A 53 10.37 14.86 -7.32
CA GLY A 53 10.80 16.22 -6.97
C GLY A 53 10.29 16.73 -5.61
N PHE A 54 9.42 15.98 -4.92
CA PHE A 54 8.85 16.39 -3.63
C PHE A 54 8.83 15.27 -2.58
N PHE A 55 9.04 14.01 -2.96
CA PHE A 55 8.94 12.88 -2.03
C PHE A 55 10.34 12.36 -1.67
N THR A 56 10.81 12.64 -0.46
CA THR A 56 12.08 12.14 0.06
C THR A 56 11.86 10.92 0.96
N TYR A 57 12.57 9.82 0.71
CA TYR A 57 12.55 8.63 1.57
C TYR A 57 13.38 8.82 2.84
N THR A 58 12.91 9.65 3.77
CA THR A 58 13.58 9.88 5.05
C THR A 58 13.51 8.64 5.95
N GLY A 59 14.53 8.42 6.78
CA GLY A 59 14.55 7.28 7.71
C GLY A 59 13.32 7.17 8.60
N ILE A 60 12.83 8.30 9.14
CA ILE A 60 11.60 8.32 9.94
C ILE A 60 10.37 7.96 9.08
N GLY A 61 10.26 8.52 7.88
CA GLY A 61 9.15 8.24 6.97
C GLY A 61 9.10 6.76 6.56
N VAL A 62 10.25 6.16 6.26
CA VAL A 62 10.36 4.74 5.91
C VAL A 62 10.03 3.84 7.09
N LEU A 63 10.47 4.17 8.31
CA LEU A 63 10.10 3.42 9.52
C LEU A 63 8.58 3.45 9.76
N LEU A 64 7.96 4.63 9.69
CA LEU A 64 6.51 4.77 9.86
C LEU A 64 5.73 4.03 8.77
N LEU A 65 6.18 4.09 7.51
CA LEU A 65 5.59 3.34 6.39
C LEU A 65 5.67 1.82 6.63
N SER A 66 6.75 1.35 7.25
CA SER A 66 6.96 -0.06 7.55
C SER A 66 6.05 -0.54 8.67
N VAL A 67 5.92 0.25 9.74
CA VAL A 67 4.94 0.00 10.80
C VAL A 67 3.53 -0.05 10.22
N LEU A 68 3.15 0.91 9.36
CA LEU A 68 1.84 0.93 8.72
C LEU A 68 1.62 -0.31 7.83
N SER A 69 2.65 -0.77 7.13
CA SER A 69 2.58 -1.99 6.31
C SER A 69 2.35 -3.25 7.13
N ILE A 70 2.96 -3.34 8.32
CA ILE A 70 2.73 -4.45 9.26
C ILE A 70 1.31 -4.38 9.84
N LEU A 71 0.86 -3.19 10.25
CA LEU A 71 -0.48 -2.96 10.79
C LEU A 71 -1.58 -3.20 9.75
N ALA A 72 -1.29 -3.06 8.46
CA ALA A 72 -2.25 -3.38 7.40
C ALA A 72 -2.67 -4.86 7.42
N ILE A 73 -1.81 -5.78 7.85
CA ILE A 73 -2.10 -7.21 7.89
C ILE A 73 -3.28 -7.54 8.83
N PRO A 74 -3.25 -7.19 10.13
CA PRO A 74 -4.39 -7.45 11.01
C PRO A 74 -5.63 -6.65 10.61
N VAL A 75 -5.48 -5.44 10.03
CA VAL A 75 -6.61 -4.66 9.53
C VAL A 75 -7.33 -5.39 8.39
N VAL A 76 -6.58 -5.92 7.42
CA VAL A 76 -7.14 -6.70 6.30
C VAL A 76 -7.77 -7.99 6.82
N TYR A 77 -7.11 -8.69 7.74
CA TYR A 77 -7.63 -9.93 8.34
C TYR A 77 -8.94 -9.69 9.09
N HIS A 78 -8.98 -8.71 9.99
CA HIS A 78 -10.18 -8.39 10.76
C HIS A 78 -11.29 -7.82 9.89
N GLY A 79 -10.97 -7.07 8.84
CA GLY A 79 -11.95 -6.56 7.87
C GLY A 79 -12.61 -7.64 7.00
N PHE A 80 -12.13 -8.90 7.05
CA PHE A 80 -12.78 -10.02 6.38
C PHE A 80 -13.69 -10.84 7.29
N ILE A 81 -13.47 -10.74 8.60
CA ILE A 81 -14.20 -11.46 9.65
C ILE A 81 -15.41 -10.65 10.10
N TYR A 82 -15.22 -9.35 10.34
CA TYR A 82 -16.26 -8.39 10.73
C TYR A 82 -16.79 -7.64 9.50
#